data_AF-A0A1X7UAR6-F1
#
_entry.id   AF-A0A1X7UAR6-F1
#
_cell.length_a   1.000
_cell.length_b   1.000
_cell.length_c   1.000
_cell.angle_alpha   90.00
_cell.angle_beta   90.00
_cell.angle_gamma   90.00
#
_symmetry.space_group_name_H-M   'P 1'
#
loop_
_entity.id
_entity.type
_entity.pdbx_description
1 polymer ?
#
loop_
_entity_poly.entity_id
_entity_poly.type
_entity_poly.pdbx_seq_one_letter_code
_entity_poly.pdbx_strand_id
1 'polypeptide(L)'
;MLLRVVEIHSLIPPHVSVLALTATISCSSREEVQSLIGMKSPRVITMSPSKDNIKYSIEKFSTLEEVFTPLAKKLQSLRSSMGRCIIFCRTLNDCSSIYSFFKQFMKNEILEPTDAPDLFRFQFVDMFHRHTDPSAKSTIVSSFNGSISTPLKIVICTMAFGLGIDCVGVHHVIHYLPPDDRESYIQETGRCGRDGKQSEATLLVNKKLPKTLQYKMKEYVQNTTLCRRDLLFETMEGYNHINFN
;
A
#
# COMPACT_ATOMS: atom_id res chain seq x y z
N MET A 1 6.28 23.40 -7.21
CA MET A 1 6.44 22.63 -8.46
C MET A 1 5.32 22.94 -9.46
N LEU A 2 4.05 22.98 -9.04
CA LEU A 2 2.89 23.25 -9.91
C LEU A 2 2.88 24.63 -10.61
N LEU A 3 3.37 25.69 -9.97
CA LEU A 3 3.40 27.05 -10.54
C LEU A 3 4.13 27.15 -11.91
N ARG A 4 5.13 26.29 -12.17
CA ARG A 4 5.85 26.28 -13.45
C ARG A 4 5.12 25.51 -14.55
N VAL A 5 4.09 24.73 -14.22
CA VAL A 5 3.36 23.92 -15.21
C VAL A 5 2.47 24.81 -16.09
N VAL A 6 1.88 25.88 -15.53
CA VAL A 6 1.13 26.89 -16.32
C VAL A 6 2.04 27.61 -17.31
N GLU A 7 3.25 27.95 -16.89
CA GLU A 7 4.23 28.63 -17.75
C GLU A 7 4.58 27.74 -18.95
N ILE A 8 4.82 26.44 -18.69
CA ILE A 8 5.03 25.45 -19.76
C ILE A 8 3.80 25.36 -20.66
N HIS A 9 2.59 25.27 -20.09
CA HIS A 9 1.36 25.19 -20.88
C HIS A 9 1.14 26.43 -21.76
N SER A 10 1.58 27.61 -21.30
CA SER A 10 1.50 28.87 -22.06
C SER A 10 2.47 28.91 -23.25
N LEU A 11 3.53 28.09 -23.22
CA LEU A 11 4.48 27.92 -24.32
C LEU A 11 4.07 26.83 -25.32
N ILE A 12 3.09 25.98 -24.96
CA ILE A 12 2.59 24.92 -25.82
C ILE A 12 1.63 25.51 -26.86
N PRO A 13 1.83 25.26 -28.17
CA PRO A 13 0.93 25.75 -29.20
C PRO A 13 -0.52 25.27 -29.00
N PRO A 14 -1.54 26.08 -29.33
CA PRO A 14 -2.95 25.76 -29.05
C PRO A 14 -3.48 24.46 -29.68
N HIS A 15 -2.81 23.94 -30.72
CA HIS A 15 -3.19 22.71 -31.42
C HIS A 15 -2.63 21.43 -30.77
N VAL A 16 -1.71 21.56 -29.82
CA VAL A 16 -1.11 20.41 -29.12
C VAL A 16 -2.04 19.98 -27.99
N SER A 17 -2.45 18.72 -28.02
CA SER A 17 -3.27 18.14 -26.95
C SER A 17 -2.43 17.83 -25.71
N VAL A 18 -2.93 18.19 -24.53
CA VAL A 18 -2.28 17.94 -23.24
C VAL A 18 -3.00 16.82 -22.51
N LEU A 19 -2.24 15.83 -22.06
CA LEU A 19 -2.74 14.72 -21.23
C LEU A 19 -2.18 14.87 -19.80
N ALA A 20 -3.07 15.03 -18.83
CA ALA A 20 -2.73 15.00 -17.41
C ALA A 20 -3.18 13.66 -16.81
N LEU A 21 -2.24 12.93 -16.18
CA LEU A 21 -2.49 11.62 -15.58
C LEU A 21 -2.32 11.69 -14.06
N THR A 22 -3.26 11.12 -13.33
CA THR A 22 -3.20 10.94 -11.89
C THR A 22 -3.81 9.59 -11.53
N ALA A 23 -3.25 8.91 -10.52
CA ALA A 23 -3.72 7.59 -10.09
C ALA A 23 -4.89 7.69 -9.11
N THR A 24 -4.87 8.68 -8.22
CA THR A 24 -5.86 8.88 -7.16
C THR A 24 -5.99 10.39 -6.94
N ILE A 25 -7.17 10.95 -7.24
CA ILE A 25 -7.45 12.36 -7.00
C ILE A 25 -8.91 12.52 -6.57
N SER A 26 -9.15 13.37 -5.58
CA SER A 26 -10.51 13.78 -5.23
C SER A 26 -11.07 14.73 -6.29
N CYS A 27 -12.41 14.85 -6.37
CA CYS A 27 -13.06 15.79 -7.29
C CYS A 27 -12.54 17.22 -7.11
N SER A 28 -12.44 17.69 -5.86
CA SER A 28 -11.97 19.04 -5.52
C SER A 28 -10.51 19.26 -5.91
N SER A 29 -9.64 18.28 -5.66
CA SER A 29 -8.22 18.40 -6.02
C SER A 29 -8.03 18.37 -7.55
N ARG A 30 -8.87 17.65 -8.30
CA ARG A 30 -8.82 17.68 -9.78
C ARG A 30 -9.14 19.07 -10.30
N GLU A 31 -10.21 19.69 -9.81
CA GLU A 31 -10.62 21.04 -10.23
C GLU A 31 -9.52 22.06 -9.96
N GLU A 32 -8.89 21.97 -8.79
CA GLU A 32 -7.73 22.78 -8.44
C GLU A 32 -6.56 22.55 -9.41
N VAL A 33 -6.19 21.29 -9.65
CA VAL A 33 -5.09 20.94 -10.58
C VAL A 33 -5.39 21.40 -12.00
N GLN A 34 -6.62 21.22 -12.50
CA GLN A 34 -7.04 21.66 -13.84
C GLN A 34 -6.90 23.16 -14.02
N SER A 35 -7.34 23.93 -13.01
CA SER A 35 -7.17 25.38 -12.97
C SER A 35 -5.67 25.74 -12.95
N LEU A 36 -4.89 25.06 -12.10
CA LEU A 36 -3.45 25.26 -11.94
C LEU A 36 -2.61 24.83 -13.15
N ILE A 37 -3.13 24.10 -14.13
CA ILE A 37 -2.39 23.75 -15.36
C ILE A 37 -2.97 24.43 -16.59
N GLY A 38 -3.96 25.31 -16.42
CA GLY A 38 -4.57 26.06 -17.52
C GLY A 38 -5.40 25.22 -18.49
N MET A 39 -5.86 24.03 -18.07
CA MET A 39 -6.71 23.18 -18.88
C MET A 39 -8.11 23.78 -19.03
N LYS A 40 -8.46 24.25 -20.23
CA LYS A 40 -9.79 24.78 -20.55
C LYS A 40 -10.70 23.66 -21.06
N SER A 41 -11.81 23.42 -20.37
CA SER A 41 -12.83 22.41 -20.73
C SER A 41 -12.26 21.04 -21.13
N PRO A 42 -11.38 20.43 -20.31
CA PRO A 42 -10.76 19.16 -20.69
C PRO A 42 -11.79 18.03 -20.72
N ARG A 43 -11.58 17.05 -21.61
CA ARG A 43 -12.28 15.78 -21.51
C ARG A 43 -11.77 15.04 -20.29
N VAL A 44 -12.64 14.82 -19.31
CA VAL A 44 -12.33 14.08 -18.08
C VAL A 44 -12.72 12.61 -18.26
N ILE A 45 -11.77 11.71 -18.03
CA ILE A 45 -11.98 10.26 -18.05
C ILE A 45 -11.63 9.75 -16.66
N THR A 46 -12.60 9.13 -15.99
CA THR A 46 -12.46 8.65 -14.62
C THR A 46 -12.79 7.18 -14.54
N MET A 47 -12.11 6.49 -13.63
CA MET A 47 -12.40 5.11 -13.26
C MET A 47 -12.39 5.05 -11.73
N SER A 48 -13.31 4.25 -11.17
CA SER A 48 -13.29 4.03 -9.73
C SER A 48 -11.97 3.37 -9.32
N PRO A 49 -11.31 3.87 -8.25
CA PRO A 49 -10.16 3.17 -7.67
C PRO A 49 -10.58 1.96 -6.83
N SER A 50 -11.88 1.76 -6.59
CA SER A 50 -12.40 0.62 -5.82
C SER A 50 -12.20 -0.69 -6.58
N LYS A 51 -11.78 -1.72 -5.84
CA LYS A 51 -11.58 -3.08 -6.33
C LYS A 51 -12.45 -4.04 -5.55
N ASP A 52 -13.37 -4.70 -6.23
CA ASP A 52 -14.35 -5.61 -5.58
C ASP A 52 -13.68 -6.81 -4.91
N ASN A 53 -12.53 -7.24 -5.42
CA ASN A 53 -11.75 -8.35 -4.89
C ASN A 53 -10.90 -8.00 -3.65
N ILE A 54 -10.89 -6.75 -3.18
CA ILE A 54 -10.17 -6.37 -1.95
C ILE A 54 -11.15 -6.21 -0.79
N LYS A 55 -11.05 -7.10 0.21
CA LYS A 55 -11.76 -6.97 1.49
C LYS A 55 -11.01 -5.98 2.39
N TYR A 56 -11.70 -5.00 2.95
CA TYR A 56 -11.14 -4.04 3.91
C TYR A 56 -11.54 -4.38 5.34
N SER A 57 -10.58 -4.48 6.26
CA SER A 57 -10.80 -4.75 7.68
C SER A 57 -10.00 -3.80 8.57
N ILE A 58 -10.51 -3.58 9.79
CA ILE A 58 -9.80 -2.86 10.85
C ILE A 58 -9.71 -3.78 12.06
N GLU A 59 -8.50 -4.00 12.55
CA GLU A 59 -8.24 -4.88 13.69
C GLU A 59 -7.55 -4.08 14.80
N LYS A 60 -8.06 -4.24 16.02
CA LYS A 60 -7.44 -3.64 17.21
C LYS A 60 -6.33 -4.56 17.69
N PHE A 61 -5.18 -3.99 18.06
CA PHE A 61 -4.08 -4.76 18.66
C PHE A 61 -3.50 -4.04 19.89
N SER A 62 -2.91 -4.82 20.77
CA SER A 62 -2.18 -4.34 21.95
C SER A 62 -0.68 -4.57 21.84
N THR A 63 -0.24 -5.68 21.23
CA THR A 63 1.18 -6.01 21.07
C THR A 63 1.51 -6.51 19.66
N LEU A 64 2.81 -6.53 19.32
CA LEU A 64 3.28 -7.06 18.03
C LEU A 64 3.05 -8.57 17.92
N GLU A 65 3.22 -9.29 19.03
CA GLU A 65 3.04 -10.73 19.10
C GLU A 65 1.59 -11.13 18.82
N GLU A 66 0.62 -10.41 19.40
CA GLU A 66 -0.80 -10.64 19.18
C GLU A 66 -1.14 -10.60 17.68
N VAL A 67 -0.62 -9.60 16.97
CA VAL A 67 -1.04 -9.30 15.60
C VAL A 67 -0.23 -10.03 14.53
N PHE A 68 1.07 -10.27 14.76
CA PHE A 68 1.93 -10.88 13.75
C PHE A 68 2.19 -12.38 13.96
N THR A 69 1.89 -12.95 15.13
CA THR A 69 2.01 -14.42 15.34
C THR A 69 1.18 -15.23 14.35
N PRO A 70 -0.09 -14.89 14.04
CA PRO A 70 -0.86 -15.62 13.04
C PRO A 70 -0.21 -15.59 11.65
N LEU A 71 0.34 -14.43 11.26
CA LEU A 71 1.00 -14.26 9.97
C LEU A 71 2.33 -15.05 9.90
N ALA A 72 3.12 -15.03 10.96
CA ALA A 72 4.37 -15.80 11.05
C ALA A 72 4.11 -17.32 11.02
N LYS A 73 3.09 -17.80 11.74
CA LYS A 73 2.67 -19.22 11.68
C LYS A 73 2.19 -19.62 10.29
N LYS A 74 1.42 -18.75 9.62
CA LYS A 74 0.98 -18.97 8.23
C LYS A 74 2.18 -19.08 7.30
N LEU A 75 3.18 -18.21 7.46
CA LEU A 75 4.42 -18.24 6.68
C LEU A 75 5.25 -19.51 6.95
N GLN A 76 5.39 -19.93 8.21
CA GLN A 76 6.05 -21.20 8.55
C GLN A 76 5.34 -22.41 7.91
N SER A 77 4.01 -22.44 7.94
CA SER A 77 3.24 -23.56 7.40
C SER A 77 3.25 -23.61 5.86
N LEU A 78 3.11 -22.46 5.20
CA LEU A 78 2.96 -22.40 3.74
C LEU A 78 4.29 -22.21 3.01
N ARG A 79 5.32 -21.68 3.69
CA ARG A 79 6.67 -21.44 3.13
C ARG A 79 6.58 -20.68 1.80
N SER A 80 7.29 -21.17 0.79
CA SER A 80 7.32 -20.66 -0.59
C SER A 80 5.95 -20.67 -1.30
N SER A 81 4.95 -21.38 -0.76
CA SER A 81 3.58 -21.39 -1.29
C SER A 81 2.67 -20.28 -0.74
N MET A 82 3.13 -19.51 0.26
CA MET A 82 2.36 -18.38 0.76
C MET A 82 2.25 -17.29 -0.30
N GLY A 83 1.06 -16.69 -0.43
CA GLY A 83 0.88 -15.46 -1.22
C GLY A 83 1.66 -14.29 -0.63
N ARG A 84 1.97 -13.28 -1.46
CA ARG A 84 2.79 -12.15 -1.01
C ARG A 84 1.99 -11.19 -0.13
N CYS A 85 2.68 -10.63 0.86
CA CYS A 85 2.17 -9.67 1.81
C CYS A 85 3.06 -8.43 1.84
N ILE A 86 2.45 -7.25 1.94
CA ILE A 86 3.16 -5.99 2.22
C ILE A 86 2.70 -5.49 3.58
N ILE A 87 3.64 -5.10 4.44
CA ILE A 87 3.37 -4.47 5.73
C ILE A 87 3.84 -3.02 5.66
N PHE A 88 2.90 -2.08 5.60
CA PHE A 88 3.17 -0.65 5.65
C PHE A 88 3.32 -0.16 7.08
N CYS A 89 4.41 0.57 7.32
CA CYS A 89 4.76 1.16 8.60
C CYS A 89 4.91 2.67 8.49
N ARG A 90 4.57 3.38 9.57
CA ARG A 90 4.76 4.83 9.64
C ARG A 90 6.21 5.24 9.86
N THR A 91 6.96 4.47 10.64
CA THR A 91 8.35 4.79 10.99
C THR A 91 9.32 3.66 10.67
N LEU A 92 10.60 4.01 10.54
CA LEU A 92 11.67 3.00 10.40
C LEU A 92 11.82 2.14 11.65
N ASN A 93 11.50 2.70 12.82
CA ASN A 93 11.53 1.95 14.06
C ASN A 93 10.46 0.86 14.05
N ASP A 94 9.25 1.17 13.58
CA ASP A 94 8.19 0.17 13.42
C ASP A 94 8.62 -0.94 12.44
N CYS A 95 9.22 -0.59 11.30
CA CYS A 95 9.78 -1.58 10.38
C CYS A 95 10.77 -2.52 11.09
N SER A 96 11.73 -1.94 11.82
CA SER A 96 12.77 -2.68 12.54
C SER A 96 12.18 -3.59 13.63
N SER A 97 11.20 -3.10 14.40
CA SER A 97 10.53 -3.88 15.45
C SER A 97 9.75 -5.07 14.87
N ILE A 98 9.01 -4.86 13.78
CA ILE A 98 8.25 -5.94 13.12
C ILE A 98 9.21 -6.95 12.49
N TYR A 99 10.26 -6.49 11.82
CA TYR A 99 11.27 -7.38 11.24
C TYR A 99 11.97 -8.22 12.32
N SER A 100 12.34 -7.58 13.43
CA SER A 100 12.93 -8.27 14.59
C SER A 100 11.99 -9.32 15.19
N PHE A 101 10.68 -9.02 15.25
CA PHE A 101 9.67 -10.01 15.64
C PHE A 101 9.70 -11.23 14.73
N PHE A 102 9.65 -11.07 13.40
CA PHE A 102 9.71 -12.20 12.46
C PHE A 102 11.01 -12.98 12.60
N LYS A 103 12.17 -12.29 12.70
CA LYS A 103 13.47 -12.92 12.86
C LYS A 103 13.55 -13.76 14.14
N GLN A 104 13.05 -13.23 15.26
CA GLN A 104 13.04 -13.94 16.54
C GLN A 104 12.06 -15.12 16.54
N PHE A 105 10.87 -14.93 15.98
CA PHE A 105 9.83 -15.94 15.96
C PHE A 105 10.20 -17.12 15.06
N MET A 106 10.68 -16.85 13.85
CA MET A 106 10.97 -17.88 12.85
C MET A 106 12.37 -18.49 12.98
N LYS A 107 13.34 -17.78 13.58
CA LYS A 107 14.75 -18.23 13.65
C LYS A 107 15.25 -18.61 12.24
N ASN A 108 15.84 -19.78 12.07
CA ASN A 108 16.36 -20.25 10.77
C ASN A 108 15.25 -20.47 9.73
N GLU A 109 13.99 -20.68 10.15
CA GLU A 109 12.87 -20.81 9.22
C GLU A 109 12.54 -19.51 8.49
N ILE A 110 13.16 -18.37 8.84
CA ILE A 110 13.05 -17.17 8.01
C ILE A 110 13.77 -17.33 6.65
N LEU A 111 14.59 -18.38 6.49
CA LEU A 111 15.35 -18.68 5.29
C LEU A 111 14.74 -19.84 4.49
N GLU A 112 14.93 -19.81 3.17
CA GLU A 112 14.61 -20.91 2.24
C GLU A 112 15.82 -21.24 1.34
N PRO A 113 16.36 -22.46 1.42
CA PRO A 113 16.11 -23.47 2.45
C PRO A 113 16.55 -23.01 3.86
N THR A 114 16.13 -23.70 4.91
CA THR A 114 16.35 -23.32 6.32
C THR A 114 17.84 -23.23 6.71
N ASP A 115 18.72 -23.91 5.98
CA ASP A 115 20.17 -23.95 6.16
C ASP A 115 20.93 -23.00 5.21
N ALA A 116 20.21 -22.18 4.44
CA ALA A 116 20.81 -21.19 3.56
C ALA A 116 21.64 -20.14 4.33
N PRO A 117 22.63 -19.48 3.70
CA PRO A 117 23.29 -18.35 4.31
C PRO A 117 22.32 -17.18 4.51
N ASP A 118 22.53 -16.36 5.55
CA ASP A 118 21.72 -15.16 5.87
C ASP A 118 21.98 -14.05 4.83
N LEU A 119 21.40 -14.23 3.63
CA LEU A 119 21.47 -13.32 2.49
C LEU A 119 20.05 -13.00 2.02
N PHE A 120 19.82 -11.75 1.57
CA PHE A 120 18.51 -11.23 1.14
C PHE A 120 17.76 -12.14 0.14
N ARG A 121 18.49 -12.86 -0.73
CA ARG A 121 17.89 -13.74 -1.75
C ARG A 121 17.19 -14.98 -1.18
N PHE A 122 17.51 -15.37 0.06
CA PHE A 122 16.98 -16.56 0.72
C PHE A 122 15.95 -16.22 1.81
N GLN A 123 15.74 -14.94 2.13
CA GLN A 123 14.85 -14.55 3.21
C GLN A 123 13.37 -14.53 2.78
N PHE A 124 12.50 -15.02 3.65
CA PHE A 124 11.04 -14.91 3.50
C PHE A 124 10.51 -13.51 3.81
N VAL A 125 11.20 -12.77 4.66
CA VAL A 125 10.79 -11.46 5.16
C VAL A 125 11.96 -10.50 5.00
N ASP A 126 11.71 -9.29 4.49
CA ASP A 126 12.76 -8.26 4.37
C ASP A 126 12.18 -6.85 4.59
N MET A 127 13.06 -5.87 4.82
CA MET A 127 12.71 -4.47 4.98
C MET A 127 13.06 -3.63 3.75
N PHE A 128 12.10 -2.85 3.28
CA PHE A 128 12.30 -1.88 2.21
C PHE A 128 12.00 -0.46 2.66
N HIS A 129 13.03 0.38 2.74
CA HIS A 129 12.87 1.77 3.13
C HIS A 129 13.95 2.67 2.53
N ARG A 130 13.85 3.98 2.76
CA ARG A 130 14.75 4.97 2.14
C ARG A 130 16.24 4.70 2.38
N HIS A 131 16.62 4.20 3.56
CA HIS A 131 18.00 3.87 3.92
C HIS A 131 18.44 2.45 3.54
N THR A 132 17.60 1.67 2.86
CA THR A 132 18.01 0.35 2.36
C THR A 132 19.04 0.57 1.25
N ASP A 133 20.15 -0.17 1.30
CA ASP A 133 21.23 -0.09 0.31
C ASP A 133 20.68 -0.25 -1.13
N PRO A 134 21.15 0.50 -2.13
CA PRO A 134 20.65 0.40 -3.50
C PRO A 134 20.73 -1.01 -4.11
N SER A 135 21.78 -1.78 -3.79
CA SER A 135 21.94 -3.15 -4.26
C SER A 135 20.92 -4.09 -3.59
N ALA A 136 20.67 -3.88 -2.30
CA ALA A 136 19.64 -4.60 -1.54
C ALA A 136 18.23 -4.26 -2.06
N LYS A 137 17.92 -2.98 -2.31
CA LYS A 137 16.65 -2.57 -2.93
C LYS A 137 16.38 -3.28 -4.25
N SER A 138 17.40 -3.34 -5.11
CA SER A 138 17.30 -4.00 -6.42
C SER A 138 17.05 -5.51 -6.26
N THR A 139 17.70 -6.14 -5.28
CA THR A 139 17.52 -7.56 -4.95
C THR A 139 16.11 -7.82 -4.40
N ILE A 140 15.64 -7.02 -3.44
CA ILE A 140 14.30 -7.14 -2.84
C ILE A 140 13.23 -7.00 -3.92
N VAL A 141 13.32 -5.97 -4.76
CA VAL A 141 12.35 -5.76 -5.84
C VAL A 141 12.36 -6.93 -6.82
N SER A 142 13.54 -7.40 -7.24
CA SER A 142 13.65 -8.53 -8.17
C SER A 142 13.09 -9.83 -7.57
N SER A 143 13.40 -10.10 -6.29
CA SER A 143 12.88 -11.27 -5.58
C SER A 143 11.36 -11.20 -5.37
N PHE A 144 10.84 -10.02 -5.01
CA PHE A 144 9.42 -9.83 -4.76
C PHE A 144 8.58 -9.80 -6.04
N ASN A 145 9.17 -9.41 -7.17
CA ASN A 145 8.51 -9.43 -8.48
C ASN A 145 8.77 -10.70 -9.29
N GLY A 146 9.66 -11.58 -8.81
CA GLY A 146 9.99 -12.83 -9.49
C GLY A 146 8.84 -13.85 -9.52
N SER A 147 9.17 -15.09 -9.85
CA SER A 147 8.21 -16.22 -9.80
C SER A 147 7.57 -16.34 -8.41
N ILE A 148 6.36 -16.89 -8.33
CA ILE A 148 5.72 -17.21 -7.05
C ILE A 148 6.57 -18.16 -6.18
N SER A 149 7.53 -18.88 -6.78
CA SER A 149 8.49 -19.72 -6.05
C SER A 149 9.62 -18.96 -5.38
N THR A 150 9.72 -17.64 -5.53
CA THR A 150 10.76 -16.86 -4.82
C THR A 150 10.53 -16.90 -3.31
N PRO A 151 11.60 -17.00 -2.50
CA PRO A 151 11.48 -17.04 -1.04
C PRO A 151 10.75 -15.85 -0.46
N LEU A 152 11.05 -14.64 -0.93
CA LEU A 152 10.54 -13.40 -0.33
C LEU A 152 9.00 -13.30 -0.43
N LYS A 153 8.31 -13.40 0.72
CA LYS A 153 6.85 -13.33 0.85
C LYS A 153 6.35 -12.09 1.55
N ILE A 154 7.11 -11.54 2.49
CA ILE A 154 6.68 -10.38 3.28
C ILE A 154 7.69 -9.26 3.08
N VAL A 155 7.22 -8.11 2.61
CA VAL A 155 8.02 -6.88 2.59
C VAL A 155 7.46 -5.92 3.63
N ILE A 156 8.32 -5.52 4.57
CA ILE A 156 8.01 -4.52 5.59
C ILE A 156 8.58 -3.18 5.11
N CYS A 157 7.74 -2.19 4.90
CA CYS A 157 8.17 -0.95 4.28
C CYS A 157 7.50 0.28 4.86
N THR A 158 8.16 1.42 4.71
CA THR A 158 7.47 2.71 4.78
C THR A 158 6.86 3.05 3.41
N MET A 159 6.27 4.24 3.26
CA MET A 159 5.75 4.75 1.98
C MET A 159 6.73 4.63 0.79
N ALA A 160 8.03 4.46 1.04
CA ALA A 160 9.09 4.39 0.02
C ALA A 160 8.97 3.22 -0.96
N PHE A 161 8.31 2.11 -0.60
CA PHE A 161 8.04 1.01 -1.54
C PHE A 161 6.95 1.37 -2.57
N GLY A 162 6.38 2.57 -2.46
CA GLY A 162 5.23 3.00 -3.23
C GLY A 162 5.52 3.53 -4.64
N LEU A 163 6.69 4.12 -4.87
CA LEU A 163 6.99 4.83 -6.11
C LEU A 163 7.55 3.85 -7.16
N GLY A 164 6.69 3.41 -8.09
CA GLY A 164 7.10 2.74 -9.32
C GLY A 164 7.30 1.22 -9.25
N ILE A 165 7.04 0.57 -8.12
CA ILE A 165 7.15 -0.89 -8.00
C ILE A 165 5.78 -1.53 -8.23
N ASP A 166 5.63 -2.22 -9.37
CA ASP A 166 4.50 -3.09 -9.66
C ASP A 166 4.71 -4.45 -8.99
N CYS A 167 3.95 -4.72 -7.93
CA CYS A 167 4.04 -5.98 -7.19
C CYS A 167 2.89 -6.90 -7.61
N VAL A 168 3.18 -7.86 -8.49
CA VAL A 168 2.21 -8.89 -8.89
C VAL A 168 2.13 -9.98 -7.81
N GLY A 169 0.94 -10.54 -7.59
CA GLY A 169 0.73 -11.66 -6.65
C GLY A 169 0.69 -11.27 -5.17
N VAL A 170 0.51 -9.97 -4.87
CA VAL A 170 0.22 -9.49 -3.51
C VAL A 170 -1.26 -9.67 -3.22
N HIS A 171 -1.58 -10.48 -2.22
CA HIS A 171 -2.97 -10.76 -1.81
C HIS A 171 -3.29 -10.30 -0.39
N HIS A 172 -2.30 -9.78 0.34
CA HIS A 172 -2.52 -9.17 1.65
C HIS A 172 -1.70 -7.88 1.76
N VAL A 173 -2.35 -6.79 2.13
CA VAL A 173 -1.70 -5.56 2.58
C VAL A 173 -2.09 -5.33 4.03
N ILE A 174 -1.11 -5.07 4.88
CA ILE A 174 -1.31 -4.77 6.29
C ILE A 174 -0.74 -3.38 6.57
N HIS A 175 -1.52 -2.52 7.19
CA HIS A 175 -1.06 -1.22 7.70
C HIS A 175 -0.87 -1.30 9.20
N TYR A 176 0.38 -1.23 9.65
CA TYR A 176 0.69 -1.08 11.06
C TYR A 176 0.51 0.40 11.46
N LEU A 177 -0.68 0.70 12.00
CA LEU A 177 -1.23 2.04 12.19
C LEU A 177 -1.71 2.71 10.89
N PRO A 178 -2.71 3.60 10.96
CA PRO A 178 -3.23 4.25 9.76
C PRO A 178 -2.20 5.23 9.16
N PRO A 179 -2.14 5.36 7.82
CA PRO A 179 -1.50 6.52 7.17
C PRO A 179 -2.24 7.82 7.54
N ASP A 180 -1.69 8.97 7.16
CA ASP A 180 -2.24 10.26 7.56
C ASP A 180 -3.61 10.56 6.93
N ASP A 181 -3.88 10.06 5.73
CA ASP A 181 -5.10 10.31 4.95
C ASP A 181 -5.62 9.07 4.21
N ARG A 182 -6.85 9.19 3.67
CA ARG A 182 -7.54 8.10 2.96
C ARG A 182 -6.90 7.85 1.60
N GLU A 183 -6.42 8.90 0.94
CA GLU A 183 -5.78 8.87 -0.37
C GLU A 183 -4.54 7.98 -0.35
N SER A 184 -3.67 8.17 0.65
CA SER A 184 -2.49 7.33 0.89
C SER A 184 -2.91 5.88 1.15
N TYR A 185 -3.91 5.66 2.01
CA TYR A 185 -4.41 4.31 2.30
C TYR A 185 -4.95 3.60 1.06
N ILE A 186 -5.70 4.30 0.20
CA ILE A 186 -6.23 3.78 -1.06
C ILE A 186 -5.08 3.43 -2.02
N GLN A 187 -4.11 4.33 -2.18
CA GLN A 187 -2.96 4.11 -3.06
C GLN A 187 -2.12 2.91 -2.60
N GLU A 188 -1.90 2.77 -1.29
CA GLU A 188 -1.08 1.72 -0.70
C GLU A 188 -1.80 0.36 -0.75
N THR A 189 -3.08 0.29 -0.38
CA THR A 189 -3.88 -0.94 -0.43
C THR A 189 -4.19 -1.38 -1.86
N GLY A 190 -4.27 -0.45 -2.81
CA GLY A 190 -4.45 -0.73 -4.25
C GLY A 190 -3.31 -1.56 -4.89
N ARG A 191 -2.23 -1.85 -4.14
CA ARG A 191 -1.13 -2.74 -4.55
C ARG A 191 -1.50 -4.22 -4.50
N CYS A 192 -2.46 -4.62 -3.67
CA CYS A 192 -2.93 -6.00 -3.67
C CYS A 192 -4.00 -6.25 -4.76
N GLY A 193 -4.22 -7.53 -5.05
CA GLY A 193 -5.31 -7.98 -5.90
C GLY A 193 -5.26 -7.48 -7.34
N ARG A 194 -4.07 -7.19 -7.88
CA ARG A 194 -3.89 -6.77 -9.28
C ARG A 194 -4.23 -7.86 -10.30
N ASP A 195 -4.20 -9.12 -9.86
CA ASP A 195 -4.59 -10.29 -10.64
C ASP A 195 -6.09 -10.63 -10.53
N GLY A 196 -6.88 -9.76 -9.89
CA GLY A 196 -8.32 -9.96 -9.69
C GLY A 196 -8.69 -11.01 -8.65
N LYS A 197 -7.72 -11.68 -8.02
CA LYS A 197 -7.99 -12.69 -6.98
C LYS A 197 -8.38 -12.04 -5.66
N GLN A 198 -9.16 -12.77 -4.85
CA GLN A 198 -9.56 -12.31 -3.53
C GLN A 198 -8.33 -11.95 -2.70
N SER A 199 -8.33 -10.71 -2.21
CA SER A 199 -7.25 -10.09 -1.46
C SER A 199 -7.80 -9.38 -0.23
N GLU A 200 -6.94 -9.07 0.72
CA GLU A 200 -7.30 -8.41 1.96
C GLU A 200 -6.40 -7.21 2.24
N ALA A 201 -7.02 -6.13 2.73
CA ALA A 201 -6.37 -4.94 3.24
C ALA A 201 -6.76 -4.78 4.72
N THR A 202 -5.84 -5.11 5.62
CA THR A 202 -6.04 -5.05 7.07
C THR A 202 -5.38 -3.79 7.62
N LEU A 203 -6.15 -2.94 8.28
CA LEU A 203 -5.64 -1.78 9.02
C LEU A 203 -5.57 -2.10 10.52
N LEU A 204 -4.35 -2.12 11.06
CA LEU A 204 -4.11 -2.36 12.48
C LEU A 204 -4.17 -1.05 13.25
N VAL A 205 -4.95 -1.01 14.31
CA VAL A 205 -5.12 0.17 15.17
C VAL A 205 -4.86 -0.20 16.61
N ASN A 206 -4.04 0.58 17.31
CA ASN A 206 -3.90 0.44 18.75
C ASN A 206 -4.74 1.51 19.47
N LYS A 207 -4.67 1.52 20.81
CA LYS A 207 -5.40 2.50 21.64
C LYS A 207 -4.97 3.96 21.37
N LYS A 208 -3.77 4.20 20.84
CA LYS A 208 -3.19 5.54 20.65
C LYS A 208 -2.99 5.83 19.17
N LEU A 209 -3.99 6.45 18.55
CA LEU A 209 -3.89 6.87 17.15
C LEU A 209 -2.78 7.91 16.94
N PRO A 210 -2.13 7.92 15.76
CA PRO A 210 -1.16 8.96 15.40
C PRO A 210 -1.79 10.36 15.50
N LYS A 211 -1.04 11.33 16.05
CA LYS A 211 -1.52 12.71 16.20
C LYS A 211 -1.67 13.45 14.86
N THR A 212 -0.98 12.99 13.83
CA THR A 212 -0.97 13.56 12.48
C THR A 212 -2.17 13.12 11.63
N LEU A 213 -3.01 12.23 12.17
CA LEU A 213 -4.12 11.64 11.43
C LEU A 213 -5.13 12.72 11.03
N GLN A 214 -5.40 12.83 9.73
CA GLN A 214 -6.39 13.77 9.21
C GLN A 214 -7.80 13.36 9.60
N TYR A 215 -8.71 14.34 9.64
CA TYR A 215 -10.08 14.17 10.11
C TYR A 215 -10.82 13.00 9.44
N LYS A 216 -10.80 12.94 8.09
CA LYS A 216 -11.47 11.88 7.31
C LYS A 216 -10.90 10.49 7.57
N MET A 217 -9.60 10.37 7.79
CA MET A 217 -8.98 9.08 8.11
C MET A 217 -9.28 8.66 9.55
N LYS A 218 -9.37 9.63 10.48
CA LYS A 218 -9.82 9.38 11.85
C LYS A 218 -11.28 8.90 11.88
N GLU A 219 -12.15 9.54 11.11
CA GLU A 219 -13.54 9.10 10.93
C GLU A 219 -13.62 7.68 10.37
N TYR A 220 -12.85 7.39 9.31
CA TYR A 220 -12.77 6.04 8.74
C TYR A 220 -12.35 4.99 9.78
N VAL A 221 -11.35 5.29 10.62
CA VAL A 221 -10.87 4.40 11.68
C VAL A 221 -11.92 4.19 12.77
N GLN A 222 -12.63 5.24 13.16
CA GLN A 222 -13.59 5.22 14.27
C GLN A 222 -14.97 4.72 13.87
N ASN A 223 -15.30 4.70 12.58
CA ASN A 223 -16.57 4.20 12.08
C ASN A 223 -16.82 2.74 12.48
N THR A 224 -18.06 2.44 12.87
CA THR A 224 -18.53 1.08 13.22
C THR A 224 -19.82 0.68 12.51
N THR A 225 -20.43 1.58 11.73
CA THR A 225 -21.78 1.41 11.18
C THR A 225 -21.78 1.36 9.65
N LEU A 226 -21.03 2.25 9.01
CA LEU A 226 -21.00 2.37 7.56
C LEU A 226 -20.06 1.34 6.93
N CYS A 227 -20.37 0.95 5.69
CA CYS A 227 -19.50 0.12 4.89
C CYS A 227 -18.13 0.79 4.71
N ARG A 228 -17.05 0.01 4.87
CA ARG A 228 -15.68 0.51 4.75
C ARG A 228 -15.40 1.05 3.34
N ARG A 229 -15.92 0.39 2.30
CA ARG A 229 -15.72 0.84 0.92
C ARG A 229 -16.38 2.20 0.68
N ASP A 230 -17.62 2.36 1.13
CA ASP A 230 -18.33 3.63 0.98
C ASP A 230 -17.56 4.78 1.64
N LEU A 231 -17.09 4.59 2.88
CA LEU A 231 -16.31 5.64 3.56
C LEU A 231 -14.93 5.90 2.96
N LEU A 232 -14.30 4.92 2.33
CA LEU A 232 -13.01 5.14 1.67
C LEU A 232 -13.19 5.91 0.37
N PHE A 233 -14.19 5.50 -0.43
CA PHE A 233 -14.30 5.91 -1.82
C PHE A 233 -15.35 6.98 -2.09
N GLU A 234 -16.15 7.40 -1.09
CA GLU A 234 -17.19 8.44 -1.21
C GLU A 234 -16.73 9.75 -1.86
N THR A 235 -15.45 10.11 -1.74
CA THR A 235 -14.89 11.34 -2.30
C THR A 235 -14.04 11.10 -3.56
N MET A 236 -14.00 9.86 -4.05
CA MET A 236 -13.21 9.46 -5.22
C MET A 236 -14.08 9.47 -6.47
N GLU A 237 -13.52 9.97 -7.57
CA GLU A 237 -14.23 9.99 -8.85
C GLU A 237 -14.54 8.58 -9.35
N GLY A 238 -15.72 8.43 -9.96
CA GLY A 238 -16.17 7.18 -10.56
C GLY A 238 -16.65 6.12 -9.57
N TYR A 239 -16.61 6.36 -8.25
CA TYR A 239 -17.23 5.47 -7.28
C TYR A 239 -18.74 5.70 -7.21
N ASN A 240 -19.50 4.68 -7.60
CA ASN A 240 -20.94 4.61 -7.37
C ASN A 240 -21.17 3.64 -6.19
N HIS A 241 -21.97 4.03 -5.21
CA HIS A 241 -22.28 3.18 -4.06
C HIS A 241 -22.67 1.78 -4.50
N ILE A 242 -21.95 0.78 -3.99
CA ILE A 242 -22.32 -0.62 -4.19
C ILE A 242 -23.46 -0.90 -3.22
N ASN A 243 -24.70 -0.76 -3.70
CA ASN A 243 -25.86 -1.24 -2.97
C ASN A 243 -25.77 -2.77 -2.91
N PHE A 244 -25.37 -3.31 -1.76
CA PHE A 244 -25.57 -4.71 -1.45
C PHE A 244 -27.07 -4.89 -1.15
N ASN A 245 -27.87 -5.14 -2.19
CA ASN A 245 -29.22 -5.70 -2.04
C ASN A 245 -29.13 -7.19 -1.74
#